data_AF-A0AA37V0I2-F1
#
_entry.id   AF-A0AA37V0I2-F1
#
_cell.length_a   1.000
_cell.length_b   1.000
_cell.length_c   1.000
_cell.angle_alpha   90.00
_cell.angle_beta   90.00
_cell.angle_gamma   90.00
#
_symmetry.space_group_name_H-M   'P 1'
#
loop_
_entity.id
_entity.type
_entity.pdbx_description
1 polymer ?
#
loop_
_entity_poly.entity_id
_entity_poly.type
_entity_poly.pdbx_seq_one_letter_code
_entity_poly.pdbx_strand_id
1 'polypeptide(L)'
;MSPRFTRHSLRLAILVATLATLGACSSDRTPAPVEPAPLADEALRADVTSVATAVGLLAAPPGATVDGVALDRLPAELRLTDDQRARIDALLRAFATATRADVEAVAAIVKRAEAAMRAGKPAAEVRAIMAESNAARARLDAAARALQADIAAVLTREQRAWIDAQRANRCERGSAVQLSGEQVARIHALLEAFETAHRADLEALAGIAREVQAARQAGKSDAELRAILARSTPIRDRLAAAEAKLRADIDAVLTPEQRASGCPVALPAPRGG
;
A
#
# COMPACT_ATOMS: atom_id res chain seq x y z
N MET A 1 23.71 3.97 -17.31
CA MET A 1 22.53 3.09 -17.49
C MET A 1 22.13 2.60 -16.12
N SER A 2 21.08 3.17 -15.54
CA SER A 2 20.61 2.87 -14.18
C SER A 2 19.11 2.57 -14.23
N PRO A 3 18.61 1.52 -13.56
CA PRO A 3 17.20 1.17 -13.62
C PRO A 3 16.38 2.19 -12.82
N ARG A 4 15.46 2.88 -13.50
CA ARG A 4 14.46 3.76 -12.89
C ARG A 4 13.33 2.91 -12.33
N PHE A 5 13.30 2.73 -11.02
CA PHE A 5 12.11 2.25 -10.30
C PHE A 5 11.13 3.42 -10.14
N THR A 6 10.11 3.50 -11.00
CA THR A 6 9.00 4.46 -10.87
C THR A 6 7.93 3.92 -9.92
N ARG A 7 8.07 4.37 -8.67
CA ARG A 7 7.11 4.53 -7.57
C ARG A 7 5.63 4.39 -7.97
N HIS A 8 4.98 3.33 -7.48
CA HIS A 8 3.54 3.28 -7.27
C HIS A 8 3.24 3.77 -5.85
N SER A 9 2.29 4.69 -5.76
CA SER A 9 1.38 4.96 -4.63
C SER A 9 1.92 4.77 -3.21
N LEU A 10 2.24 5.90 -2.57
CA LEU A 10 2.24 6.05 -1.12
C LEU A 10 0.86 5.64 -0.56
N ARG A 11 0.72 4.39 -0.14
CA ARG A 11 -0.30 3.95 0.80
C ARG A 11 0.39 3.16 1.89
N LEU A 12 0.56 3.84 3.02
CA LEU A 12 0.62 3.30 4.37
C LEU A 12 1.60 2.12 4.57
N ALA A 13 2.84 2.47 4.89
CA ALA A 13 3.77 1.54 5.52
C ALA A 13 3.30 1.29 6.97
N ILE A 14 2.60 0.19 7.20
CA ILE A 14 2.43 -0.39 8.53
C ILE A 14 3.45 -1.52 8.64
N LEU A 15 4.57 -1.23 9.30
CA LEU A 15 5.53 -2.22 9.77
C LEU A 15 4.89 -2.92 10.97
N VAL A 16 4.84 -4.25 10.95
CA VAL A 16 4.49 -5.06 12.11
C VAL A 16 5.60 -6.07 12.31
N ALA A 17 6.53 -5.70 13.18
CA ALA A 17 7.49 -6.62 13.77
C ALA A 17 6.74 -7.72 14.52
N THR A 18 7.00 -8.98 14.18
CA THR A 18 6.45 -10.14 14.91
C THR A 18 7.57 -10.91 15.60
N LEU A 19 7.71 -10.70 16.91
CA LEU A 19 8.33 -11.66 17.82
C LEU A 19 7.30 -12.75 18.16
N ALA A 20 7.71 -14.01 17.98
CA ALA A 20 6.96 -15.18 18.40
C ALA A 20 7.81 -15.98 19.40
N THR A 21 7.29 -16.20 20.61
CA THR A 21 7.74 -17.26 21.51
C THR A 21 6.55 -17.90 22.21
N LEU A 22 6.35 -19.21 21.98
CA LEU A 22 5.75 -20.21 22.89
C LEU A 22 6.26 -21.58 22.38
N GLY A 23 6.73 -22.55 23.18
CA GLY A 23 6.74 -22.70 24.64
C GLY A 23 7.68 -23.82 25.14
N ALA A 24 7.56 -24.14 26.43
CA ALA A 24 8.32 -25.10 27.25
C ALA A 24 8.32 -26.56 26.71
N CYS A 25 9.27 -27.48 26.99
CA CYS A 25 9.92 -27.85 28.26
C CYS A 25 11.33 -28.50 28.08
N SER A 26 12.16 -28.33 29.12
CA SER A 26 13.34 -29.12 29.60
C SER A 26 14.52 -29.46 28.67
N SER A 27 15.63 -28.72 28.85
CA SER A 27 16.95 -29.19 29.33
C SER A 27 17.93 -28.02 29.24
N ASP A 28 18.77 -27.82 30.27
CA ASP A 28 19.76 -26.75 30.39
C ASP A 28 20.47 -26.40 29.07
N ARG A 29 20.13 -25.24 28.51
CA ARG A 29 20.93 -24.54 27.49
C ARG A 29 20.62 -23.05 27.56
N THR A 30 21.61 -22.27 27.93
CA THR A 30 21.62 -20.81 27.78
C THR A 30 21.16 -20.47 26.36
N PRO A 31 20.03 -19.76 26.15
CA PRO A 31 19.63 -19.39 24.81
C PRO A 31 20.67 -18.42 24.26
N ALA A 32 21.24 -18.76 23.11
CA ALA A 32 22.03 -17.83 22.34
C ALA A 32 21.17 -16.58 22.03
N PRO A 33 21.77 -15.38 21.94
CA PRO A 33 21.05 -14.17 21.59
C PRO A 33 20.26 -14.41 20.29
N VAL A 34 18.95 -14.17 20.33
CA VAL A 34 18.12 -14.15 19.13
C VAL A 34 18.56 -12.94 18.32
N GLU A 35 19.37 -13.17 17.28
CA GLU A 35 19.66 -12.13 16.30
C GLU A 35 18.34 -11.69 15.64
N PRO A 36 18.08 -10.38 15.54
CA PRO A 36 16.91 -9.89 14.81
C PRO A 36 16.99 -10.37 13.36
N ALA A 37 15.85 -10.75 12.78
CA ALA A 37 15.77 -11.12 11.37
C ALA A 37 16.39 -9.99 10.52
N PRO A 38 17.23 -10.32 9.53
CA PRO A 38 17.91 -9.30 8.74
C PRO A 38 16.86 -8.42 8.04
N LEU A 39 17.05 -7.10 8.06
CA LEU A 39 16.17 -6.09 7.44
C LEU A 39 15.78 -6.41 5.97
N ALA A 40 16.57 -7.23 5.28
CA ALA A 40 16.30 -7.73 3.93
C ALA A 40 15.07 -8.65 3.84
N ASP A 41 14.78 -9.44 4.87
CA ASP A 41 13.61 -10.34 4.90
C ASP A 41 12.31 -9.58 5.17
N GLU A 42 12.37 -8.51 5.96
CA GLU A 42 11.25 -7.59 6.21
C GLU A 42 10.84 -6.85 4.93
N ALA A 43 11.83 -6.32 4.19
CA ALA A 43 11.62 -5.65 2.92
C ALA A 43 11.01 -6.58 1.85
N LEU A 44 11.45 -7.83 1.80
CA LEU A 44 10.91 -8.84 0.89
C LEU A 44 9.45 -9.19 1.23
N ARG A 45 9.13 -9.35 2.52
CA ARG A 45 7.77 -9.60 2.98
C ARG A 45 6.83 -8.41 2.69
N ALA A 46 7.34 -7.19 2.85
CA ALA A 46 6.61 -5.97 2.48
C ALA A 46 6.34 -5.90 0.97
N ASP A 47 7.31 -6.29 0.13
CA ASP A 47 7.13 -6.33 -1.33
C ASP A 47 6.06 -7.33 -1.75
N VAL A 48 6.09 -8.57 -1.23
CA VAL A 48 5.06 -9.59 -1.50
C VAL A 48 3.67 -9.10 -1.08
N THR A 49 3.56 -8.47 0.09
CA THR A 49 2.30 -7.92 0.62
C THR A 49 1.78 -6.75 -0.23
N SER A 50 2.69 -5.87 -0.68
CA SER A 50 2.38 -4.74 -1.55
C SER A 50 1.82 -5.21 -2.90
N VAL A 51 2.48 -6.20 -3.53
CA VAL A 51 2.01 -6.80 -4.78
C VAL A 51 0.65 -7.51 -4.59
N ALA A 52 0.47 -8.25 -3.50
CA ALA A 52 -0.82 -8.87 -3.17
C ALA A 52 -1.96 -7.83 -3.05
N THR A 53 -1.68 -6.71 -2.41
CA THR A 53 -2.62 -5.60 -2.24
C THR A 53 -2.93 -4.93 -3.58
N ALA A 54 -1.92 -4.70 -4.41
CA ALA A 54 -2.09 -4.12 -5.74
C ALA A 54 -2.94 -5.01 -6.66
N VAL A 55 -2.73 -6.33 -6.63
CA VAL A 55 -3.57 -7.32 -7.34
C VAL A 55 -5.02 -7.26 -6.86
N GLY A 56 -5.25 -7.18 -5.55
CA GLY A 56 -6.60 -7.02 -4.99
C GLY A 56 -7.29 -5.71 -5.41
N LEU A 57 -6.52 -4.62 -5.52
CA LEU A 57 -7.03 -3.32 -6.00
C LEU A 57 -7.32 -3.33 -7.50
N LEU A 58 -6.53 -4.02 -8.31
CA LEU A 58 -6.78 -4.19 -9.75
C LEU A 58 -8.00 -5.08 -10.05
N ALA A 59 -8.36 -5.95 -9.10
CA ALA A 59 -9.56 -6.78 -9.19
C ALA A 59 -10.86 -6.04 -8.77
N ALA A 60 -10.74 -4.90 -8.07
CA ALA A 60 -11.87 -4.01 -7.79
C ALA A 60 -12.06 -3.03 -8.94
N PRO A 61 -13.30 -2.65 -9.32
CA PRO A 61 -13.50 -1.62 -10.33
C PRO A 61 -12.83 -0.34 -9.85
N PRO A 62 -11.82 0.19 -10.57
CA PRO A 62 -11.20 1.44 -10.18
C PRO A 62 -12.26 2.54 -10.22
N GLY A 63 -12.28 3.43 -9.23
CA GLY A 63 -12.83 4.76 -9.49
C GLY A 63 -12.10 5.35 -10.70
N ALA A 64 -12.84 6.00 -11.61
CA ALA A 64 -12.22 6.60 -12.78
C ALA A 64 -11.25 7.71 -12.33
N THR A 65 -9.95 7.45 -12.52
CA THR A 65 -8.87 8.39 -12.23
C THR A 65 -8.09 8.64 -13.51
N VAL A 66 -7.65 9.88 -13.70
CA VAL A 66 -6.70 10.27 -14.74
C VAL A 66 -5.52 10.94 -14.07
N ASP A 67 -4.31 10.43 -14.28
CA ASP A 67 -3.08 10.95 -13.65
C ASP A 67 -3.18 11.10 -12.12
N GLY A 68 -3.88 10.15 -11.46
CA GLY A 68 -4.12 10.18 -10.01
C GLY A 68 -5.14 11.22 -9.54
N VAL A 69 -5.86 11.87 -10.46
CA VAL A 69 -6.99 12.75 -10.18
C VAL A 69 -8.28 11.97 -10.32
N ALA A 70 -9.06 11.88 -9.25
CA ALA A 70 -10.38 11.27 -9.32
C ALA A 70 -11.35 12.18 -10.08
N LEU A 71 -12.04 11.64 -11.09
CA LEU A 71 -12.90 12.41 -11.99
C LEU A 71 -14.21 12.88 -11.32
N ASP A 72 -14.57 12.29 -10.19
CA ASP A 72 -15.67 12.73 -9.32
C ASP A 72 -15.41 14.08 -8.64
N ARG A 73 -14.14 14.53 -8.61
CA ARG A 73 -13.73 15.83 -8.07
C ARG A 73 -13.82 16.99 -9.06
N LEU A 74 -14.23 16.73 -10.31
CA LEU A 74 -14.46 17.80 -11.28
C LEU A 74 -15.53 18.76 -10.72
N PRO A 75 -15.34 20.09 -10.83
CA PRO A 75 -16.34 21.06 -10.39
C PRO A 75 -17.62 20.90 -11.21
N ALA A 76 -18.74 21.43 -10.71
CA ALA A 76 -20.08 21.14 -11.24
C ALA A 76 -20.20 21.41 -12.75
N GLU A 77 -19.59 22.51 -13.21
CA GLU A 77 -19.52 22.96 -14.59
C GLU A 77 -18.63 22.10 -15.50
N LEU A 78 -17.74 21.28 -14.93
CA LEU A 78 -16.86 20.35 -15.66
C LEU A 78 -17.20 18.89 -15.39
N ARG A 79 -18.32 18.59 -14.73
CA ARG A 79 -18.73 17.20 -14.45
C ARG A 79 -18.80 16.36 -15.73
N LEU A 80 -18.50 15.07 -15.57
CA LEU A 80 -18.68 14.11 -16.66
C LEU A 80 -20.14 14.08 -17.10
N THR A 81 -20.37 14.14 -18.41
CA THR A 81 -21.68 13.88 -18.98
C THR A 81 -22.04 12.39 -18.84
N ASP A 82 -23.31 12.05 -19.03
CA ASP A 82 -23.76 10.65 -19.02
C ASP A 82 -23.04 9.82 -20.08
N ASP A 83 -22.87 10.38 -21.29
CA ASP A 83 -22.12 9.73 -22.37
C ASP A 83 -20.66 9.50 -22.02
N GLN A 84 -19.99 10.47 -21.38
CA GLN A 84 -18.60 10.32 -20.94
C GLN A 84 -18.48 9.22 -19.86
N ARG A 85 -19.40 9.21 -18.88
CA ARG A 85 -19.44 8.16 -17.85
C ARG A 85 -19.62 6.78 -18.48
N ALA A 86 -20.60 6.62 -19.37
CA ALA A 86 -20.85 5.34 -20.03
C ALA A 86 -19.64 4.83 -20.83
N ARG A 87 -18.93 5.73 -21.54
CA ARG A 87 -17.71 5.39 -22.28
C ARG A 87 -16.56 4.99 -21.36
N ILE A 88 -16.34 5.75 -20.27
CA ILE A 88 -15.30 5.44 -19.29
C ILE A 88 -15.58 4.09 -18.60
N ASP A 89 -16.83 3.83 -18.24
CA ASP A 89 -17.23 2.54 -17.65
C ASP A 89 -17.00 1.37 -18.63
N ALA A 90 -17.26 1.59 -19.93
CA ALA A 90 -16.97 0.58 -20.95
C ALA A 90 -15.46 0.31 -21.07
N LEU A 91 -14.62 1.36 -21.04
CA LEU A 91 -13.15 1.22 -21.04
C LEU A 91 -12.65 0.46 -19.80
N LEU A 92 -13.18 0.78 -18.62
CA LEU A 92 -12.82 0.09 -17.37
C LEU A 92 -13.18 -1.40 -17.42
N ARG A 93 -14.38 -1.76 -17.93
CA ARG A 93 -14.78 -3.16 -18.13
C ARG A 93 -13.91 -3.88 -19.14
N ALA A 94 -13.58 -3.23 -20.26
CA ALA A 94 -12.72 -3.79 -21.29
C ALA A 94 -11.30 -4.05 -20.75
N PHE A 95 -10.73 -3.10 -20.01
CA PHE A 95 -9.44 -3.27 -19.33
C PHE A 95 -9.45 -4.45 -18.35
N ALA A 96 -10.47 -4.53 -17.48
CA ALA A 96 -10.59 -5.62 -16.53
C ALA A 96 -10.68 -7.00 -17.22
N THR A 97 -11.40 -7.06 -18.35
CA THR A 97 -11.51 -8.29 -19.15
C THR A 97 -10.16 -8.66 -19.79
N ALA A 98 -9.49 -7.68 -20.42
CA ALA A 98 -8.24 -7.91 -21.14
C ALA A 98 -7.06 -8.25 -20.21
N THR A 99 -7.04 -7.71 -18.99
CA THR A 99 -5.94 -7.91 -18.03
C THR A 99 -6.15 -9.07 -17.06
N ARG A 100 -7.33 -9.71 -17.09
CA ARG A 100 -7.71 -10.77 -16.14
C ARG A 100 -6.66 -11.88 -16.01
N ALA A 101 -6.18 -12.42 -17.13
CA ALA A 101 -5.19 -13.50 -17.12
C ALA A 101 -3.85 -13.06 -16.50
N ASP A 102 -3.42 -11.83 -16.73
CA ASP A 102 -2.19 -11.29 -16.14
C ASP A 102 -2.35 -11.07 -14.63
N VAL A 103 -3.51 -10.55 -14.19
CA VAL A 103 -3.83 -10.40 -12.76
C VAL A 103 -3.85 -11.77 -12.06
N GLU A 104 -4.49 -12.77 -12.66
CA GLU A 104 -4.54 -14.15 -12.14
C GLU A 104 -3.13 -14.78 -12.08
N ALA A 105 -2.28 -14.54 -13.10
CA ALA A 105 -0.90 -15.01 -13.11
C ALA A 105 -0.06 -14.40 -11.98
N VAL A 106 -0.13 -13.07 -11.78
CA VAL A 106 0.57 -12.41 -10.68
C VAL A 106 0.05 -12.92 -9.32
N ALA A 107 -1.27 -13.10 -9.18
CA ALA A 107 -1.85 -13.63 -7.95
C ALA A 107 -1.35 -15.04 -7.61
N ALA A 108 -1.22 -15.92 -8.60
CA ALA A 108 -0.69 -17.26 -8.42
C ALA A 108 0.79 -17.25 -7.98
N ILE A 109 1.59 -16.36 -8.56
CA ILE A 109 3.01 -16.17 -8.21
C ILE A 109 3.17 -15.66 -6.78
N VAL A 110 2.36 -14.68 -6.37
CA VAL A 110 2.32 -14.18 -4.98
C VAL A 110 2.00 -15.32 -4.01
N LYS A 111 0.98 -16.14 -4.30
CA LYS A 111 0.65 -17.31 -3.45
C LYS A 111 1.80 -18.31 -3.34
N ARG A 112 2.53 -18.55 -4.44
CA ARG A 112 3.74 -19.39 -4.44
C ARG A 112 4.86 -18.78 -3.60
N ALA A 113 5.10 -17.47 -3.73
CA ALA A 113 6.10 -16.76 -2.93
C ALA A 113 5.75 -16.83 -1.43
N GLU A 114 4.49 -16.61 -1.06
CA GLU A 114 4.02 -16.78 0.32
C GLU A 114 4.21 -18.19 0.86
N ALA A 115 3.93 -19.22 0.04
CA ALA A 115 4.13 -20.61 0.43
C ALA A 115 5.62 -20.92 0.65
N ALA A 116 6.50 -20.42 -0.21
CA ALA A 116 7.95 -20.54 -0.07
C ALA A 116 8.46 -19.85 1.21
N MET A 117 7.96 -18.64 1.51
CA MET A 117 8.28 -17.95 2.77
C MET A 117 7.82 -18.76 3.99
N ARG A 118 6.58 -19.30 3.98
CA ARG A 118 6.07 -20.14 5.08
C ARG A 118 6.88 -21.43 5.26
N ALA A 119 7.46 -21.95 4.19
CA ALA A 119 8.32 -23.13 4.22
C ALA A 119 9.79 -22.81 4.62
N GLY A 120 10.12 -21.56 4.97
CA GLY A 120 11.47 -21.15 5.36
C GLY A 120 12.47 -21.18 4.20
N LYS A 121 12.00 -21.05 2.96
CA LYS A 121 12.89 -21.01 1.79
C LYS A 121 13.80 -19.79 1.82
N PRO A 122 15.04 -19.88 1.28
CA PRO A 122 15.95 -18.74 1.23
C PRO A 122 15.36 -17.55 0.47
N ALA A 123 15.66 -16.33 0.90
CA ALA A 123 15.18 -15.09 0.28
C ALA A 123 15.51 -14.99 -1.23
N ALA A 124 16.61 -15.60 -1.68
CA ALA A 124 16.96 -15.68 -3.11
C ALA A 124 15.95 -16.52 -3.92
N GLU A 125 15.46 -17.62 -3.35
CA GLU A 125 14.45 -18.49 -3.97
C GLU A 125 13.09 -17.79 -4.06
N VAL A 126 12.68 -17.09 -2.99
CA VAL A 126 11.45 -16.28 -2.98
C VAL A 126 11.53 -15.14 -4.01
N ARG A 127 12.67 -14.44 -4.11
CA ARG A 127 12.90 -13.42 -5.14
C ARG A 127 12.84 -13.99 -6.56
N ALA A 128 13.38 -15.19 -6.77
CA ALA A 128 13.29 -15.87 -8.06
C ALA A 128 11.83 -16.18 -8.43
N ILE A 129 11.02 -16.65 -7.48
CA ILE A 129 9.58 -16.85 -7.68
C ILE A 129 8.90 -15.52 -8.05
N MET A 130 9.16 -14.44 -7.32
CA MET A 130 8.56 -13.13 -7.60
C MET A 130 9.00 -12.58 -8.98
N ALA A 131 10.23 -12.86 -9.41
CA ALA A 131 10.72 -12.44 -10.73
C ALA A 131 9.95 -13.06 -11.90
N GLU A 132 9.29 -14.22 -11.71
CA GLU A 132 8.38 -14.80 -12.71
C GLU A 132 7.23 -13.85 -13.07
N SER A 133 6.86 -12.93 -12.16
CA SER A 133 5.76 -11.98 -12.39
C SER A 133 6.12 -10.81 -13.30
N ASN A 134 7.42 -10.60 -13.60
CA ASN A 134 7.91 -9.40 -14.28
C ASN A 134 7.23 -9.15 -15.63
N ALA A 135 7.03 -10.20 -16.43
CA ALA A 135 6.41 -10.08 -17.74
C ALA A 135 4.92 -9.70 -17.65
N ALA A 136 4.18 -10.33 -16.72
CA ALA A 136 2.77 -10.01 -16.50
C ALA A 136 2.60 -8.59 -15.95
N ARG A 137 3.45 -8.17 -15.00
CA ARG A 137 3.47 -6.80 -14.47
C ARG A 137 3.76 -5.77 -15.56
N ALA A 138 4.72 -6.03 -16.45
CA ALA A 138 5.02 -5.14 -17.56
C ALA A 138 3.83 -4.97 -18.52
N ARG A 139 3.07 -6.05 -18.78
CA ARG A 139 1.83 -5.99 -19.58
C ARG A 139 0.72 -5.22 -18.86
N LEU A 140 0.51 -5.45 -17.57
CA LEU A 140 -0.45 -4.71 -16.76
C LEU A 140 -0.12 -3.21 -16.76
N ASP A 141 1.14 -2.83 -16.59
CA ASP A 141 1.59 -1.45 -16.64
C ASP A 141 1.33 -0.80 -18.01
N ALA A 142 1.59 -1.54 -19.10
CA ALA A 142 1.33 -1.07 -20.45
C ALA A 142 -0.18 -0.88 -20.70
N ALA A 143 -1.00 -1.85 -20.30
CA ALA A 143 -2.45 -1.78 -20.41
C ALA A 143 -3.03 -0.63 -19.56
N ALA A 144 -2.49 -0.40 -18.36
CA ALA A 144 -2.94 0.70 -17.50
C ALA A 144 -2.62 2.06 -18.13
N ARG A 145 -1.44 2.23 -18.73
CA ARG A 145 -1.10 3.45 -19.49
C ARG A 145 -2.02 3.66 -20.69
N ALA A 146 -2.35 2.60 -21.41
CA ALA A 146 -3.30 2.67 -22.52
C ALA A 146 -4.70 3.10 -22.04
N LEU A 147 -5.22 2.47 -20.98
CA LEU A 147 -6.49 2.85 -20.37
C LEU A 147 -6.51 4.32 -19.94
N GLN A 148 -5.45 4.82 -19.32
CA GLN A 148 -5.35 6.23 -18.92
C GLN A 148 -5.42 7.17 -20.14
N ALA A 149 -4.75 6.83 -21.23
CA ALA A 149 -4.80 7.60 -22.48
C ALA A 149 -6.21 7.57 -23.10
N ASP A 150 -6.85 6.40 -23.12
CA ASP A 150 -8.21 6.23 -23.66
C ASP A 150 -9.24 7.01 -22.85
N ILE A 151 -9.15 6.99 -21.52
CA ILE A 151 -10.01 7.80 -20.64
C ILE A 151 -9.76 9.29 -20.88
N ALA A 152 -8.50 9.73 -20.98
CA ALA A 152 -8.17 11.13 -21.25
C ALA A 152 -8.72 11.62 -22.60
N ALA A 153 -8.84 10.74 -23.59
CA ALA A 153 -9.43 11.03 -24.90
C ALA A 153 -10.96 11.23 -24.84
N VAL A 154 -11.65 10.65 -23.84
CA VAL A 154 -13.09 10.87 -23.61
C VAL A 154 -13.39 12.25 -23.01
N LEU A 155 -12.42 12.85 -22.33
CA LEU A 155 -12.58 14.14 -21.65
C LEU A 155 -12.62 15.31 -22.64
N THR A 156 -13.22 16.43 -22.22
CA THR A 156 -13.12 17.70 -22.95
C THR A 156 -11.76 18.34 -22.74
N ARG A 157 -11.46 19.40 -23.52
CA ARG A 157 -10.22 20.17 -23.34
C ARG A 157 -10.19 20.87 -21.97
N GLU A 158 -11.33 21.41 -21.54
CA GLU A 158 -11.49 22.13 -20.28
C GLU A 158 -11.32 21.19 -19.08
N GLN A 159 -11.91 19.99 -19.16
CA GLN A 159 -11.72 18.95 -18.14
C GLN A 159 -10.24 18.53 -18.03
N ARG A 160 -9.57 18.29 -19.16
CA ARG A 160 -8.12 17.98 -19.15
C ARG A 160 -7.28 19.12 -18.59
N ALA A 161 -7.56 20.36 -18.98
CA ALA A 161 -6.84 21.53 -18.49
C ALA A 161 -7.01 21.68 -16.97
N TRP A 162 -8.20 21.44 -16.44
CA TRP A 162 -8.44 21.43 -15.00
C TRP A 162 -7.64 20.32 -14.32
N ILE A 163 -7.65 19.10 -14.85
CA ILE A 163 -6.85 17.97 -14.34
C ILE A 163 -5.36 18.30 -14.34
N ASP A 164 -4.84 18.86 -15.42
CA ASP A 164 -3.44 19.29 -15.54
C ASP A 164 -3.09 20.39 -14.53
N ALA A 165 -3.98 21.36 -14.30
CA ALA A 165 -3.80 22.37 -13.25
C ALA A 165 -3.80 21.74 -11.86
N GLN A 166 -4.70 20.77 -11.60
CA GLN A 166 -4.69 20.02 -10.35
C GLN A 166 -3.45 19.14 -10.18
N ARG A 167 -2.76 18.78 -11.28
CA ARG A 167 -1.47 18.06 -11.26
C ARG A 167 -0.32 19.01 -10.99
N ALA A 168 -0.28 20.17 -11.66
CA ALA A 168 0.72 21.21 -11.45
C ALA A 168 0.70 21.69 -9.98
N ASN A 169 -0.49 21.89 -9.43
CA ASN A 169 -0.67 22.25 -8.02
C ASN A 169 -0.32 21.11 -7.06
N ARG A 170 -0.24 19.85 -7.52
CA ARG A 170 -0.06 18.68 -6.66
C ARG A 170 1.36 18.21 -6.46
N CYS A 171 2.32 18.66 -7.26
CA CYS A 171 3.77 18.50 -7.06
C CYS A 171 4.52 18.95 -8.31
N GLU A 172 4.84 20.24 -8.39
CA GLU A 172 5.93 20.67 -9.25
C GLU A 172 7.24 20.07 -8.71
N ARG A 173 7.93 19.30 -9.56
CA ARG A 173 9.28 18.81 -9.26
C ARG A 173 10.21 20.02 -9.17
N GLY A 174 10.46 20.48 -7.95
CA GLY A 174 11.33 21.62 -7.64
C GLY A 174 10.67 22.71 -6.79
N SER A 175 9.33 22.77 -6.71
CA SER A 175 8.60 23.73 -5.85
C SER A 175 7.82 23.08 -4.70
N ALA A 176 7.88 21.74 -4.57
CA ALA A 176 7.49 21.09 -3.32
C ALA A 176 8.34 21.68 -2.20
N VAL A 177 7.72 22.54 -1.38
CA VAL A 177 8.35 23.15 -0.20
C VAL A 177 8.90 22.01 0.64
N GLN A 178 10.23 21.84 0.58
CA GLN A 178 10.87 20.72 1.25
C GLN A 178 10.65 20.87 2.76
N LEU A 179 10.53 19.75 3.46
CA LEU A 179 10.59 19.78 4.91
C LEU A 179 12.00 20.22 5.33
N SER A 180 12.06 21.08 6.35
CA SER A 180 13.33 21.33 7.02
C SER A 180 13.82 20.05 7.71
N GLY A 181 15.12 19.97 7.98
CA GLY A 181 15.68 18.84 8.73
C GLY A 181 15.02 18.65 10.10
N GLU A 182 14.63 19.76 10.75
CA GLU A 182 13.92 19.76 12.03
C GLU A 182 12.49 19.19 11.90
N GLN A 183 11.76 19.58 10.84
CA GLN A 183 10.43 19.05 10.57
C GLN A 183 10.48 17.54 10.30
N VAL A 184 11.47 17.07 9.52
CA VAL A 184 11.68 15.63 9.28
C VAL A 184 11.95 14.90 10.59
N ALA A 185 12.89 15.40 11.41
CA ALA A 185 13.20 14.78 12.70
C ALA A 185 11.97 14.73 13.62
N ARG A 186 11.16 15.79 13.63
CA ARG A 186 9.93 15.84 14.43
C ARG A 186 8.87 14.85 13.96
N ILE A 187 8.66 14.71 12.65
CA ILE A 187 7.73 13.73 12.08
C ILE A 187 8.20 12.31 12.39
N HIS A 188 9.50 12.02 12.27
CA HIS A 188 10.05 10.72 12.65
C HIS A 188 9.80 10.41 14.13
N ALA A 189 10.05 11.37 15.03
CA ALA A 189 9.78 11.20 16.45
C ALA A 189 8.29 10.96 16.74
N LEU A 190 7.38 11.63 16.02
CA LEU A 190 5.93 11.40 16.15
C LEU A 190 5.54 9.98 15.70
N LEU A 191 6.11 9.49 14.60
CA LEU A 191 5.87 8.12 14.10
C LEU A 191 6.40 7.07 15.07
N GLU A 192 7.61 7.23 15.59
CA GLU A 192 8.22 6.32 16.56
C GLU A 192 7.44 6.31 17.89
N ALA A 193 6.99 7.48 18.35
CA ALA A 193 6.16 7.60 19.55
C ALA A 193 4.81 6.91 19.36
N PHE A 194 4.17 7.07 18.20
CA PHE A 194 2.93 6.36 17.87
C PHE A 194 3.12 4.84 17.88
N GLU A 195 4.14 4.34 17.18
CA GLU A 195 4.44 2.91 17.13
C GLU A 195 4.71 2.34 18.53
N THR A 196 5.49 3.06 19.34
CA THR A 196 5.80 2.65 20.71
C THR A 196 4.54 2.62 21.59
N ALA A 197 3.72 3.68 21.54
CA ALA A 197 2.51 3.79 22.35
C ALA A 197 1.44 2.75 21.97
N HIS A 198 1.38 2.35 20.71
CA HIS A 198 0.36 1.45 20.17
C HIS A 198 0.89 0.05 19.83
N ARG A 199 2.11 -0.29 20.26
CA ARG A 199 2.76 -1.58 19.98
C ARG A 199 1.87 -2.78 20.34
N ALA A 200 1.27 -2.76 21.52
CA ALA A 200 0.39 -3.85 21.98
C ALA A 200 -0.87 -4.00 21.10
N ASP A 201 -1.45 -2.89 20.64
CA ASP A 201 -2.61 -2.90 19.75
C ASP A 201 -2.24 -3.45 18.36
N LEU A 202 -1.09 -3.05 17.81
CA LEU A 202 -0.55 -3.55 16.54
C LEU A 202 -0.24 -5.05 16.63
N GLU A 203 0.41 -5.50 17.70
CA GLU A 203 0.69 -6.91 17.97
C GLU A 203 -0.59 -7.74 18.12
N ALA A 204 -1.62 -7.20 18.80
CA ALA A 204 -2.91 -7.85 18.94
C ALA A 204 -3.63 -8.02 17.59
N LEU A 205 -3.62 -7.00 16.73
CA LEU A 205 -4.15 -7.12 15.36
C LEU A 205 -3.40 -8.18 14.55
N ALA A 206 -2.07 -8.23 14.66
CA ALA A 206 -1.25 -9.25 14.02
C ALA A 206 -1.61 -10.66 14.51
N GLY A 207 -1.85 -10.80 15.82
CA GLY A 207 -2.34 -12.04 16.44
C GLY A 207 -3.68 -12.48 15.87
N ILE A 208 -4.65 -11.56 15.79
CA ILE A 208 -5.97 -11.83 15.19
C ILE A 208 -5.84 -12.23 13.72
N ALA A 209 -4.97 -11.57 12.94
CA ALA A 209 -4.75 -11.93 11.54
C ALA A 209 -4.21 -13.37 11.38
N ARG A 210 -3.25 -13.77 12.23
CA ARG A 210 -2.75 -15.15 12.28
C ARG A 210 -3.84 -16.15 12.65
N GLU A 211 -4.69 -15.79 13.62
CA GLU A 211 -5.82 -16.62 14.07
C GLU A 211 -6.86 -16.83 12.97
N VAL A 212 -7.22 -15.76 12.23
CA VAL A 212 -8.12 -15.85 11.06
C VAL A 212 -7.52 -16.77 9.99
N GLN A 213 -6.22 -16.65 9.72
CA GLN A 213 -5.55 -17.49 8.74
C GLN A 213 -5.55 -18.97 9.16
N ALA A 214 -5.23 -19.26 10.42
CA ALA A 214 -5.26 -20.63 10.95
C ALA A 214 -6.68 -21.22 10.92
N ALA A 215 -7.70 -20.43 11.30
CA ALA A 215 -9.10 -20.83 11.25
C ALA A 215 -9.55 -21.17 9.81
N ARG A 216 -9.16 -20.35 8.81
CA ARG A 216 -9.43 -20.66 7.40
C ARG A 216 -8.79 -21.97 6.95
N GLN A 217 -7.54 -22.21 7.33
CA GLN A 217 -6.83 -23.45 7.00
C GLN A 217 -7.46 -24.68 7.66
N ALA A 218 -8.06 -24.50 8.85
CA ALA A 218 -8.79 -25.54 9.56
C ALA A 218 -10.24 -25.76 9.03
N GLY A 219 -10.65 -25.08 7.95
CA GLY A 219 -11.99 -25.22 7.38
C GLY A 219 -13.11 -24.64 8.25
N LYS A 220 -12.79 -23.66 9.10
CA LYS A 220 -13.77 -23.00 9.96
C LYS A 220 -14.83 -22.26 9.15
N SER A 221 -16.04 -22.22 9.68
CA SER A 221 -17.18 -21.57 9.03
C SER A 221 -17.03 -20.05 8.99
N ASP A 222 -17.73 -19.40 8.06
CA ASP A 222 -17.75 -17.93 7.95
C ASP A 222 -18.28 -17.25 9.23
N ALA A 223 -19.16 -17.91 9.99
CA ALA A 223 -19.63 -17.42 11.27
C ALA A 223 -18.48 -17.36 12.30
N GLU A 224 -17.65 -18.40 12.37
CA GLU A 224 -16.48 -18.46 13.25
C GLU A 224 -15.41 -17.43 12.81
N LEU A 225 -15.16 -17.29 11.51
CA LEU A 225 -14.21 -16.28 11.00
C LEU A 225 -14.66 -14.85 11.32
N ARG A 226 -15.97 -14.56 11.20
CA ARG A 226 -16.54 -13.27 11.61
C ARG A 226 -16.37 -13.02 13.10
N ALA A 227 -16.54 -14.03 13.94
CA ALA A 227 -16.33 -13.90 15.38
C ALA A 227 -14.88 -13.55 15.73
N ILE A 228 -13.90 -14.17 15.06
CA ILE A 228 -12.47 -13.84 15.24
C ILE A 228 -12.20 -12.40 14.78
N LEU A 229 -12.72 -12.00 13.62
CA LEU A 229 -12.54 -10.64 13.10
C LEU A 229 -13.21 -9.57 13.97
N ALA A 230 -14.35 -9.86 14.58
CA ALA A 230 -15.07 -8.93 15.46
C ALA A 230 -14.24 -8.51 16.68
N ARG A 231 -13.29 -9.34 17.13
CA ARG A 231 -12.33 -8.98 18.20
C ARG A 231 -11.39 -7.84 17.80
N SER A 232 -11.19 -7.60 16.50
CA SER A 232 -10.32 -6.52 16.02
C SER A 232 -10.99 -5.15 16.05
N THR A 233 -12.32 -5.08 16.06
CA THR A 233 -13.09 -3.83 16.00
C THR A 233 -12.65 -2.82 17.08
N PRO A 234 -12.68 -3.13 18.39
CA PRO A 234 -12.30 -2.15 19.42
C PRO A 234 -10.83 -1.72 19.33
N ILE A 235 -9.94 -2.55 18.76
CA ILE A 235 -8.53 -2.18 18.55
C ILE A 235 -8.42 -1.21 17.37
N ARG A 236 -9.12 -1.49 16.27
CA ARG A 236 -9.17 -0.61 15.10
C ARG A 236 -9.77 0.75 15.42
N ASP A 237 -10.80 0.80 16.27
CA ASP A 237 -11.42 2.06 16.67
C ASP A 237 -10.44 2.93 17.47
N ARG A 238 -9.67 2.34 18.39
CA ARG A 238 -8.61 3.04 19.13
C ARG A 238 -7.49 3.52 18.20
N LEU A 239 -7.02 2.66 17.31
CA LEU A 239 -5.96 3.01 16.35
C LEU A 239 -6.44 4.09 15.37
N ALA A 240 -7.69 4.06 14.91
CA ALA A 240 -8.23 5.09 14.03
C ALA A 240 -8.24 6.47 14.70
N ALA A 241 -8.65 6.54 15.97
CA ALA A 241 -8.59 7.78 16.75
C ALA A 241 -7.14 8.26 16.94
N ALA A 242 -6.21 7.34 17.22
CA ALA A 242 -4.80 7.66 17.39
C ALA A 242 -4.14 8.09 16.06
N GLU A 243 -4.49 7.47 14.94
CA GLU A 243 -4.02 7.85 13.60
C GLU A 243 -4.53 9.23 13.21
N ALA A 244 -5.79 9.56 13.53
CA ALA A 244 -6.34 10.90 13.34
C ALA A 244 -5.56 11.94 14.14
N LYS A 245 -5.18 11.61 15.39
CA LYS A 245 -4.33 12.46 16.22
C LYS A 245 -2.92 12.59 15.64
N LEU A 246 -2.26 11.50 15.28
CA LEU A 246 -0.93 11.50 14.65
C LEU A 246 -0.92 12.38 13.40
N ARG A 247 -1.96 12.27 12.57
CA ARG A 247 -2.10 13.10 11.37
C ARG A 247 -2.22 14.59 11.73
N ALA A 248 -3.05 14.93 12.71
CA ALA A 248 -3.17 16.31 13.19
C ALA A 248 -1.84 16.84 13.76
N ASP A 249 -1.11 16.02 14.50
CA ASP A 249 0.20 16.38 15.06
C ASP A 249 1.26 16.57 13.95
N ILE A 250 1.24 15.73 12.91
CA ILE A 250 2.10 15.90 11.71
C ILE A 250 1.72 17.18 10.96
N ASP A 251 0.43 17.43 10.73
CA ASP A 251 -0.05 18.64 10.05
C ASP A 251 0.35 19.91 10.82
N ALA A 252 0.44 19.85 12.14
CA ALA A 252 0.91 20.96 12.99
C ALA A 252 2.41 21.25 12.84
N VAL A 253 3.23 20.28 12.41
CA VAL A 253 4.66 20.48 12.10
C VAL A 253 4.86 21.21 10.77
N LEU A 254 3.89 21.14 9.86
CA LEU A 254 3.97 21.72 8.53
C LEU A 254 3.65 23.23 8.54
N THR A 255 4.27 23.98 7.64
CA THR A 255 3.88 25.38 7.38
C THR A 255 2.52 25.43 6.66
N PRO A 256 1.79 26.56 6.71
CA PRO A 256 0.56 26.75 5.94
C PRO A 256 0.74 26.43 4.44
N GLU A 257 1.87 26.84 3.85
CA GLU A 257 2.20 26.61 2.44
C GLU A 257 2.44 25.11 2.17
N GLN A 258 3.15 24.41 3.05
CA GLN A 258 3.35 22.96 2.96
C GLN A 258 2.02 22.20 3.07
N ARG A 259 1.14 22.59 4.01
CA ARG A 259 -0.20 21.99 4.13
C ARG A 259 -1.06 22.22 2.89
N ALA A 260 -1.01 23.44 2.34
CA ALA A 260 -1.77 23.80 1.14
C ALA A 260 -1.29 23.06 -0.12
N SER A 261 -0.03 22.61 -0.15
CA SER A 261 0.56 21.95 -1.32
C SER A 261 -0.07 20.59 -1.68
N GLY A 262 -0.65 19.88 -0.70
CA GLY A 262 -1.23 18.54 -0.93
C GLY A 262 -0.25 17.48 -1.46
N CYS A 263 1.05 17.80 -1.55
CA CYS A 263 2.10 16.88 -1.97
C CYS A 263 2.31 15.83 -0.87
N PRO A 264 2.35 14.53 -1.20
CA PRO A 264 2.89 13.55 -0.28
C PRO A 264 4.35 13.94 0.04
N VAL A 265 4.61 14.26 1.30
CA VAL A 265 5.95 14.55 1.81
C VAL A 265 6.85 13.37 1.43
N ALA A 266 7.82 13.61 0.56
CA ALA A 266 8.90 12.66 0.36
C ALA A 266 9.81 12.76 1.59
N LEU A 267 9.65 11.82 2.54
CA LEU A 267 10.62 11.68 3.62
C LEU A 267 12.00 11.42 2.97
N PRO A 268 13.04 12.19 3.33
CA PRO A 268 14.38 11.90 2.84
C PRO A 268 14.77 10.50 3.27
N ALA A 269 15.42 9.74 2.38
CA ALA A 269 15.93 8.42 2.73
C ALA A 269 16.85 8.55 3.97
N PRO A 270 16.81 7.60 4.91
CA PRO A 270 17.75 7.60 6.03
C PRO A 270 19.16 7.66 5.44
N ARG A 271 19.92 8.70 5.83
CA ARG A 271 21.33 8.80 5.45
C ARG A 271 22.03 7.62 6.12
N GLY A 272 22.45 6.63 5.32
CA GLY A 272 23.29 5.55 5.80
C GLY A 272 24.56 6.15 6.40
N GLY A 273 24.71 6.01 7.71
CA GLY A 273 25.98 6.12 8.41
C GLY A 273 26.63 4.76 8.51
#